data_AF-A0A354P7S9-F1
#
_entry.id   AF-A0A354P7S9-F1
#
_cell.length_a   1.000
_cell.length_b   1.000
_cell.length_c   1.000
_cell.angle_alpha   90.00
_cell.angle_beta   90.00
_cell.angle_gamma   90.00
#
_symmetry.space_group_name_H-M   'P 1'
#
loop_
_entity.id
_entity.type
_entity.pdbx_description
1 polymer ?
#
loop_
_entity_poly.entity_id
_entity_poly.type
_entity_poly.pdbx_seq_one_letter_code
_entity_poly.pdbx_strand_id
1 'polypeptide(L)'
;MDGGRIEAAFHQEVKHVVLDLMDRPGDERERSVTLKVMFKPICDETGECERVNVRMDIGSKLPSRKTRVFDMKARKSSNGPMLVFNEDSLDNVDQTTIFDNE
;
A
#
# COMPACT_ATOMS: atom_id res chain seq x y z
N MET A 1 5.01 -26.19 12.78
CA MET A 1 4.29 -25.00 13.27
C MET A 1 3.16 -24.71 12.29
N ASP A 2 1.92 -24.58 12.78
CA ASP A 2 0.68 -24.36 11.99
C ASP A 2 0.57 -25.14 10.65
N GLY A 3 0.95 -26.43 10.64
CA GLY A 3 0.82 -27.28 9.44
C GLY A 3 1.51 -26.76 8.17
N GLY A 4 2.54 -25.92 8.28
CA GLY A 4 3.27 -25.35 7.14
C GLY A 4 2.67 -24.07 6.54
N ARG A 5 1.55 -23.55 7.08
CA ARG A 5 0.91 -22.32 6.56
C ARG A 5 1.80 -21.09 6.68
N ILE A 6 2.53 -20.97 7.78
CA ILE A 6 3.49 -19.88 8.02
C ILE A 6 4.59 -19.91 6.96
N GLU A 7 5.12 -21.10 6.67
CA GLU A 7 6.15 -21.30 5.64
C GLU A 7 5.60 -20.97 4.24
N ALA A 8 4.40 -21.46 3.92
CA ALA A 8 3.75 -21.15 2.65
C ALA A 8 3.51 -19.65 2.46
N ALA A 9 3.05 -18.94 3.50
CA ALA A 9 2.84 -17.50 3.46
C ALA A 9 4.16 -16.72 3.31
N PHE A 10 5.22 -17.14 4.01
CA PHE A 10 6.54 -16.53 3.86
C PHE A 10 7.09 -16.73 2.44
N HIS A 11 7.02 -17.95 1.90
CA HIS A 11 7.43 -18.25 0.53
C HIS A 11 6.62 -17.45 -0.50
N GLN A 12 5.33 -17.24 -0.27
CA GLN A 12 4.49 -16.42 -1.14
C GLN A 12 4.99 -14.96 -1.19
N GLU A 13 5.34 -14.36 -0.05
CA GLU A 13 5.87 -13.00 0.00
C GLU A 13 7.26 -12.89 -0.66
N VAL A 14 8.12 -13.89 -0.47
CA VAL A 14 9.41 -13.95 -1.19
C VAL A 14 9.18 -14.03 -2.69
N LYS A 15 8.23 -14.85 -3.14
CA LYS A 15 7.86 -14.94 -4.56
C LYS A 15 7.40 -13.59 -5.11
N HIS A 16 6.59 -12.84 -4.37
CA HIS A 16 6.16 -11.49 -4.77
C HIS A 16 7.36 -10.54 -4.95
N VAL A 17 8.33 -10.57 -4.02
CA VAL A 17 9.55 -9.76 -4.12
C VAL A 17 10.38 -10.14 -5.35
N VAL A 18 10.56 -11.44 -5.60
CA VAL A 18 11.33 -11.91 -6.77
C VAL A 18 10.68 -11.48 -8.08
N LEU A 19 9.35 -11.65 -8.20
CA LEU A 19 8.60 -11.18 -9.36
C LEU A 19 8.79 -9.67 -9.58
N ASP A 20 8.71 -8.88 -8.51
CA ASP A 20 8.90 -7.44 -8.60
C ASP A 20 10.32 -7.02 -9.04
N LEU A 21 11.34 -7.74 -8.60
CA LEU A 21 12.73 -7.52 -9.03
C LEU A 21 12.92 -7.88 -10.52
N MET A 22 12.28 -8.96 -10.98
CA MET A 22 12.30 -9.35 -12.39
C MET A 22 11.57 -8.35 -13.29
N ASP A 23 10.44 -7.80 -12.82
CA ASP A 23 9.65 -6.80 -13.53
C ASP A 23 10.35 -5.41 -13.56
N ARG A 24 11.22 -5.12 -12.57
CA ARG A 24 11.87 -3.82 -12.38
C ARG A 24 13.38 -3.94 -12.10
N PRO A 25 14.17 -4.50 -13.02
CA PRO A 25 15.58 -4.85 -12.77
C PRO A 25 16.50 -3.64 -12.56
N GLY A 26 16.11 -2.44 -13.02
CA GLY A 26 16.87 -1.20 -12.82
C GLY A 26 16.44 -0.36 -11.61
N ASP A 27 15.42 -0.79 -10.86
CA ASP A 27 14.99 -0.08 -9.65
C ASP A 27 15.84 -0.57 -8.47
N GLU A 28 16.85 0.22 -8.08
CA GLU A 28 17.84 -0.16 -7.04
C GLU A 28 17.29 -0.11 -5.60
N ARG A 29 16.05 0.37 -5.41
CA ARG A 29 15.46 0.48 -4.06
C ARG A 29 15.23 -0.90 -3.44
N GLU A 30 15.42 -1.03 -2.14
CA GLU A 30 15.24 -2.32 -1.46
C GLU A 30 13.78 -2.78 -1.46
N ARG A 31 13.60 -4.10 -1.52
CA ARG A 31 12.35 -4.81 -1.22
C ARG A 31 12.57 -5.58 0.06
N SER A 32 11.61 -5.58 0.97
CA SER A 32 11.73 -6.31 2.23
C SER A 32 10.57 -7.27 2.44
N VAL A 33 10.85 -8.39 3.09
CA VAL A 33 9.84 -9.29 3.66
C VAL A 33 10.01 -9.25 5.17
N THR A 34 8.92 -9.08 5.91
CA THR A 34 8.93 -9.02 7.38
C THR A 34 8.03 -10.12 7.94
N LEU A 35 8.60 -10.93 8.84
CA LEU A 35 7.87 -11.84 9.72
C LEU A 35 7.86 -11.23 11.11
N LYS A 36 6.68 -10.89 11.62
CA LYS A 36 6.50 -10.37 12.97
C LYS A 36 5.74 -11.39 13.81
N VAL A 37 6.39 -11.93 14.83
CA VAL A 37 5.77 -12.84 15.79
C VAL A 37 5.38 -12.06 17.04
N MET A 38 4.13 -12.20 17.47
CA MET A 38 3.56 -11.51 18.62
C MET A 38 3.03 -12.52 19.61
N PHE A 39 3.32 -12.26 20.88
CA PHE A 39 2.92 -13.09 22.01
C PHE A 39 2.07 -12.24 22.95
N LYS A 40 0.87 -12.71 23.28
CA LYS A 40 -0.02 -12.05 24.24
C LYS A 40 -0.38 -13.03 25.35
N PRO A 41 0.03 -12.78 26.61
CA PRO A 41 -0.28 -13.68 27.71
C PRO A 41 -1.79 -13.68 28.01
N ILE A 42 -2.26 -14.80 28.55
CA ILE A 42 -3.58 -15.00 29.14
C ILE A 42 -3.31 -15.44 30.57
N CYS A 43 -3.59 -14.57 31.53
CA CYS A 43 -3.40 -14.87 32.94
C CYS A 43 -4.67 -15.48 33.55
N ASP A 44 -4.50 -16.31 34.57
CA ASP A 44 -5.59 -16.81 35.40
C ASP A 44 -6.01 -15.77 36.47
N GLU A 45 -6.93 -16.17 37.35
CA GLU A 45 -7.45 -15.30 38.43
C GLU A 45 -6.39 -14.94 39.48
N THR A 46 -5.29 -15.71 39.57
CA THR A 46 -4.17 -15.45 40.47
C THR A 46 -3.14 -14.50 39.86
N GLY A 47 -3.31 -14.15 38.59
CA GLY A 47 -2.39 -13.31 37.82
C GLY A 47 -1.22 -14.08 37.21
N GLU A 48 -1.21 -15.41 37.36
CA GLU A 48 -0.20 -16.27 36.74
C GLU A 48 -0.49 -16.47 35.25
N CYS A 49 0.55 -16.47 34.43
CA CYS A 49 0.42 -16.66 32.98
C CYS A 49 0.10 -18.14 32.67
N GLU A 50 -1.17 -18.46 32.51
CA GLU A 50 -1.66 -19.81 32.21
C GLU A 50 -1.43 -20.18 30.73
N ARG A 51 -1.67 -19.25 29.80
CA ARG A 51 -1.60 -19.48 28.34
C ARG A 51 -1.02 -18.27 27.60
N VAL A 52 -0.61 -18.47 26.35
CA VAL A 52 -0.13 -17.39 25.47
C VAL A 52 -0.80 -17.52 24.10
N ASN A 53 -1.44 -16.44 23.65
CA ASN A 53 -1.87 -16.30 22.27
C ASN A 53 -0.66 -15.92 21.40
N VAL A 54 -0.43 -16.69 20.35
CA VAL A 54 0.63 -16.42 19.37
C VAL A 54 0.00 -15.99 18.05
N ARG A 55 0.46 -14.87 17.50
CA ARG A 55 0.07 -14.38 16.17
C ARG A 55 1.32 -14.11 15.35
N MET A 56 1.26 -14.43 14.06
CA MET A 56 2.31 -14.07 13.10
C MET A 56 1.72 -13.16 12.03
N ASP A 57 2.34 -12.02 11.81
CA ASP A 57 2.06 -11.16 10.66
C ASP A 57 3.22 -11.32 9.66
N ILE A 58 2.88 -11.64 8.41
CA ILE A 58 3.84 -11.81 7.32
C ILE A 58 3.43 -10.84 6.22
N GLY A 59 4.37 -10.03 5.73
CA GLY A 59 4.12 -9.14 4.62
C GLY A 59 5.40 -8.64 3.97
N SER A 60 5.30 -8.27 2.69
CA SER A 60 6.37 -7.62 1.94
C SER A 60 6.11 -6.14 1.74
N LYS A 61 7.20 -5.37 1.56
CA LYS A 61 7.18 -3.98 1.15
C LYS A 61 7.93 -3.84 -0.16
N LEU A 62 7.20 -3.43 -1.20
CA LEU A 62 7.74 -3.12 -2.52
C LEU A 62 7.86 -1.59 -2.69
N PRO A 63 8.78 -1.09 -3.53
CA PRO A 63 8.86 0.34 -3.81
C PRO A 63 7.56 0.86 -4.44
N SER A 64 7.03 1.95 -3.87
CA SER A 64 5.76 2.53 -4.28
C SER A 64 5.79 3.04 -5.72
N ARG A 65 4.75 2.74 -6.49
CA ARG A 65 4.49 3.39 -7.78
C ARG A 65 3.76 4.71 -7.49
N LYS A 66 4.46 5.83 -7.67
CA LYS A 66 3.85 7.16 -7.58
C LYS A 66 3.62 7.67 -8.99
N THR A 67 2.40 8.05 -9.30
CA THR A 67 2.14 8.93 -10.45
C THR A 67 2.52 10.35 -10.06
N ARG A 68 2.66 11.25 -11.03
CA ARG A 68 2.72 12.67 -10.69
C ARG A 68 1.48 13.08 -9.90
N VAL A 69 1.66 14.07 -9.03
CA VAL A 69 0.53 14.81 -8.47
C VAL A 69 0.00 15.71 -9.58
N PHE A 70 -1.32 15.75 -9.76
CA PHE A 70 -1.97 16.65 -10.70
C PHE A 70 -3.14 17.33 -10.00
N ASP A 71 -3.41 18.55 -10.44
CA ASP A 71 -4.40 19.43 -9.85
C ASP A 71 -5.81 19.07 -10.34
N MET A 72 -6.78 19.05 -9.42
CA MET A 72 -8.18 18.76 -9.71
C MET A 72 -9.09 19.72 -8.94
N LYS A 73 -10.14 20.20 -9.60
CA LYS A 73 -11.13 21.10 -9.01
C LYS A 73 -12.40 20.37 -8.64
N ALA A 74 -12.88 20.58 -7.42
CA ALA A 74 -14.22 20.14 -7.03
C ALA A 74 -15.29 21.06 -7.65
N ARG A 75 -16.29 20.47 -8.30
CA ARG A 75 -17.45 21.17 -8.87
C ARG A 75 -18.75 20.51 -8.43
N LYS A 76 -19.78 21.31 -8.22
CA LYS A 76 -21.15 20.80 -8.08
C LYS A 76 -21.75 20.67 -9.48
N SER A 77 -22.15 19.47 -9.87
CA SER A 77 -22.89 19.20 -11.10
C SER A 77 -24.34 18.83 -10.76
N SER A 78 -25.24 18.88 -11.74
CA SER A 78 -26.63 18.41 -11.61
C SER A 78 -26.72 16.94 -11.21
N ASN A 79 -25.68 16.16 -11.53
CA ASN A 79 -25.55 14.74 -11.18
C ASN A 79 -24.82 14.49 -9.84
N GLY A 80 -24.51 15.56 -9.08
CA GLY A 80 -23.79 15.49 -7.81
C GLY A 80 -22.40 16.14 -7.84
N PRO A 81 -21.69 16.18 -6.68
CA PRO A 81 -20.32 16.67 -6.62
C PRO A 81 -19.37 15.79 -7.44
N MET A 82 -18.50 16.41 -8.24
CA MET A 82 -17.49 15.72 -9.05
C MET A 82 -16.14 16.46 -9.05
N LEU A 83 -15.07 15.73 -9.34
CA LEU A 83 -13.75 16.29 -9.58
C LEU A 83 -13.54 16.44 -11.09
N VAL A 84 -13.05 17.60 -11.50
CA VAL A 84 -12.65 17.88 -12.89
C VAL A 84 -11.17 18.19 -12.93
N PHE A 85 -10.50 17.81 -14.00
CA PHE A 85 -9.11 18.17 -14.27
C PHE A 85 -9.07 18.96 -15.59
N ASN A 86 -8.00 19.72 -15.81
CA ASN A 86 -7.78 20.43 -17.05
C ASN A 86 -6.92 19.56 -17.97
N GLU A 87 -7.44 19.24 -19.16
CA GLU A 87 -6.73 18.40 -20.14
C GLU A 87 -5.48 19.09 -20.69
N ASP A 88 -5.51 20.42 -20.77
CA ASP A 88 -4.42 21.25 -21.30
C ASP A 88 -3.36 21.57 -20.23
N SER A 89 -3.68 21.38 -18.95
CA SER A 89 -2.75 21.61 -17.84
C SER A 89 -3.04 20.76 -16.63
N LEU A 90 -2.15 19.81 -16.35
CA LEU A 90 -2.27 18.91 -15.22
C LEU A 90 -1.71 19.51 -13.91
N ASP A 91 -1.04 20.66 -13.99
CA ASP A 91 -0.46 21.34 -12.83
C ASP A 91 -1.31 22.54 -12.38
N ASN A 92 -2.27 23.00 -13.20
CA ASN A 92 -3.21 24.06 -12.86
C ASN A 92 -4.57 23.86 -13.54
N VAL A 93 -5.56 23.43 -12.76
CA VAL A 93 -6.93 23.14 -13.24
C VAL A 93 -7.68 24.38 -13.73
N ASP A 94 -7.23 25.58 -13.36
CA ASP A 94 -7.86 26.86 -13.74
C ASP A 94 -7.13 27.56 -14.90
N GLN A 95 -6.08 26.95 -15.48
CA GLN A 95 -5.36 27.52 -16.60
C GLN A 95 -6.23 27.53 -17.86
N THR A 96 -6.59 28.71 -18.36
CA THR A 96 -7.19 28.89 -19.68
C THR A 96 -6.10 29.06 -20.74
N THR A 97 -6.36 28.63 -21.97
CA THR A 97 -5.44 28.90 -23.08
C THR A 97 -5.62 30.34 -23.55
N ILE A 98 -4.57 30.94 -24.15
CA ILE A 98 -4.62 32.32 -24.69
C ILE A 98 -5.72 32.48 -25.76
N PHE A 99 -6.19 31.38 -26.34
CA PHE A 99 -7.21 31.36 -27.40
C PHE A 99 -8.66 31.35 -26.88
N ASP A 100 -8.88 31.24 -25.56
CA ASP A 100 -10.23 31.18 -24.98
C ASP A 100 -10.84 32.57 -24.69
N ASN A 101 -10.12 33.65 -25.00
CA ASN A 101 -10.50 35.05 -24.69
C ASN A 101 -10.74 35.94 -25.95
N GLU A 102 -11.00 35.36 -27.12
CA GLU A 102 -11.47 36.10 -28.32
C GLU A 102 -12.96 35.89 -28.62
#